data_AF-A0A8T3S2A4-F1
#
_entry.id   AF-A0A8T3S2A4-F1
#
_cell.length_a   1.000
_cell.length_b   1.000
_cell.length_c   1.000
_cell.angle_alpha   90.00
_cell.angle_beta   90.00
_cell.angle_gamma   90.00
#
_symmetry.space_group_name_H-M   'P 1'
#
loop_
_entity.id
_entity.type
_entity.pdbx_description
1 polymer ?
#
loop_
_entity_poly.entity_id
_entity_poly.type
_entity_poly.pdbx_seq_one_letter_code
_entity_poly.pdbx_strand_id
1 'polypeptide(L)'
;MPSLPWLRQELLEMTARELAAADAFFARCAEDAVLDKELERRLKGPLTPLIVALDSWDEAPPEARSLLAVNEANVSRFATLIDDTGEWPGLRLVGADGTDAAWMLAQHADRANELRRSWIPILATAVDTGDADPRHLGTLTDRVAAVAGERQTYGTIAILAADGEPEFPLPVADAAHLETRRAEIGLPPVSAEAPYLADGDFIPYGPDRGANPINQWPMVVEGHVSVEAALEGEVRQVRRIWATRPGDRRFGRLRALARERGVTIDQVAAETINELASGRSHGGVIGLVAPRRQQSIGTLLTEVGARSLIIMLDGIEDPFNFGQAVRAIYAAGVDALVVRRSWETAISTVTRASAGASELIPTAVTASAEEAAEACRRLGMRIACAVATDDAIELSKTDLTDGLFMLIGGERRGVTRSFVEQADVRVRIGYGRDRAPELGAATSAAIIGFEALRQRRGVG
;
A
#
# COMPACT_ATOMS: atom_id res chain seq x y z
N MET A 1 6.98 19.64 9.86
CA MET A 1 5.89 20.40 10.49
C MET A 1 4.94 20.89 9.42
N PRO A 2 3.64 20.69 9.63
CA PRO A 2 2.60 21.28 8.80
C PRO A 2 2.80 22.79 8.66
N SER A 3 2.43 23.35 7.52
CA SER A 3 2.49 24.81 7.31
C SER A 3 1.44 25.57 8.13
N LEU A 4 0.34 24.92 8.53
CA LEU A 4 -0.70 25.45 9.43
C LEU A 4 -0.88 24.54 10.65
N PRO A 5 0.03 24.58 11.64
CA PRO A 5 -0.04 23.72 12.82
C PRO A 5 -1.29 23.98 13.68
N TRP A 6 -1.79 25.22 13.71
CA TRP A 6 -3.03 25.55 14.41
C TRP A 6 -4.26 24.85 13.79
N LEU A 7 -4.30 24.76 12.46
CA LEU A 7 -5.40 24.13 11.73
C LEU A 7 -5.39 22.62 11.98
N ARG A 8 -4.21 21.99 11.95
CA ARG A 8 -4.05 20.58 12.35
C ARG A 8 -4.62 20.35 13.75
N GLN A 9 -4.20 21.17 14.72
CA GLN A 9 -4.67 21.03 16.10
C GLN A 9 -6.19 21.17 16.19
N GLU A 10 -6.77 22.17 15.53
CA GLU A 10 -8.21 22.40 15.54
C GLU A 10 -9.00 21.21 14.95
N LEU A 11 -8.56 20.68 13.81
CA LEU A 11 -9.17 19.49 13.18
C LEU A 11 -9.12 18.27 14.11
N LEU A 12 -7.97 18.03 14.75
CA LEU A 12 -7.81 16.93 15.70
C LEU A 12 -8.72 17.09 16.92
N GLU A 13 -8.85 18.31 17.47
CA GLU A 13 -9.73 18.59 18.59
C GLU A 13 -11.22 18.46 18.22
N MET A 14 -11.62 18.88 17.03
CA MET A 14 -12.98 18.69 16.51
C MET A 14 -13.34 17.21 16.41
N THR A 15 -12.46 16.43 15.80
CA THR A 15 -12.56 14.97 15.67
C THR A 15 -12.62 14.29 17.04
N ALA A 16 -11.73 14.67 17.97
CA ALA A 16 -11.71 14.09 19.31
C ALA A 16 -12.99 14.36 20.11
N ARG A 17 -13.59 15.56 19.97
CA ARG A 17 -14.88 15.88 20.60
C ARG A 17 -16.01 15.02 20.05
N GLU A 18 -16.02 14.76 18.75
CA GLU A 18 -17.05 13.93 18.12
C GLU A 18 -16.92 12.46 18.53
N LEU A 19 -15.70 11.92 18.52
CA LEU A 19 -15.43 10.55 18.98
C LEU A 19 -15.83 10.39 20.46
N ALA A 20 -15.48 11.33 21.33
CA ALA A 20 -15.87 11.27 22.73
C ALA A 20 -17.40 11.30 22.92
N ALA A 21 -18.13 12.05 22.09
CA ALA A 21 -19.59 12.06 22.11
C ALA A 21 -20.19 10.75 21.59
N ALA A 22 -19.58 10.14 20.56
CA ALA A 22 -19.97 8.83 20.05
C ALA A 22 -19.72 7.72 21.08
N ASP A 23 -18.55 7.72 21.72
CA ASP A 23 -18.20 6.77 22.77
C ASP A 23 -19.19 6.84 23.94
N ALA A 24 -19.55 8.05 24.38
CA ALA A 24 -20.55 8.23 25.43
C ALA A 24 -21.92 7.66 25.02
N PHE A 25 -22.33 7.86 23.77
CA PHE A 25 -23.57 7.29 23.25
C PHE A 25 -23.55 5.76 23.18
N PHE A 26 -22.48 5.17 22.63
CA PHE A 26 -22.37 3.71 22.54
C PHE A 26 -22.21 3.05 23.92
N ALA A 27 -21.50 3.68 24.86
CA ALA A 27 -21.46 3.22 26.25
C ALA A 27 -22.86 3.20 26.87
N ARG A 28 -23.68 4.22 26.61
CA ARG A 28 -25.06 4.26 27.07
C ARG A 28 -25.92 3.14 26.46
N CYS A 29 -25.75 2.83 25.16
CA CYS A 29 -26.39 1.68 24.53
C CYS A 29 -25.97 0.36 25.17
N ALA A 30 -24.68 0.16 25.44
CA ALA A 30 -24.17 -1.05 26.07
C ALA A 30 -24.75 -1.30 27.49
N GLU A 31 -25.12 -0.23 28.20
CA GLU A 31 -25.74 -0.32 29.53
C GLU A 31 -27.27 -0.51 29.49
N ASP A 32 -27.93 -0.28 28.34
CA ASP A 32 -29.38 -0.27 28.20
C ASP A 32 -29.83 -1.09 26.98
N ALA A 33 -30.18 -2.36 27.24
CA ALA A 33 -30.58 -3.30 26.20
C ALA A 33 -31.84 -2.90 25.41
N VAL A 34 -32.68 -2.00 25.93
CA VAL A 34 -33.84 -1.49 25.19
C VAL A 34 -33.36 -0.44 24.19
N LEU A 35 -32.49 0.47 24.64
CA LEU A 35 -31.86 1.48 23.80
C LEU A 35 -31.03 0.85 22.68
N ASP A 36 -30.24 -0.17 23.01
CA ASP A 36 -29.40 -0.89 22.05
C ASP A 36 -30.23 -1.56 20.94
N LYS A 37 -31.31 -2.27 21.31
CA LYS A 37 -32.23 -2.87 20.34
C LYS A 37 -32.93 -1.84 19.45
N GLU A 38 -33.26 -0.67 20.00
CA GLU A 38 -33.86 0.42 19.24
C GLU A 38 -32.86 1.04 18.26
N LEU A 39 -31.60 1.21 18.67
CA LEU A 39 -30.51 1.62 17.77
C LEU A 39 -30.33 0.60 16.64
N GLU A 40 -30.22 -0.69 16.95
CA GLU A 40 -30.14 -1.75 15.93
C GLU A 40 -31.33 -1.67 14.96
N ARG A 41 -32.55 -1.49 15.46
CA ARG A 41 -33.77 -1.40 14.63
C ARG A 41 -33.68 -0.23 13.65
N ARG A 42 -33.10 0.90 14.07
CA ARG A 42 -32.94 2.09 13.22
C ARG A 42 -31.80 1.94 12.22
N LEU A 43 -30.74 1.22 12.58
CA LEU A 43 -29.62 0.90 11.70
C LEU A 43 -29.94 -0.23 10.71
N LYS A 44 -30.97 -1.05 10.95
CA LYS A 44 -31.42 -2.16 10.07
C LYS A 44 -32.02 -1.71 8.72
N GLY A 45 -32.20 -0.41 8.48
CA GLY A 45 -32.48 0.10 7.13
C GLY A 45 -31.27 -0.12 6.20
N PRO A 46 -31.44 -0.13 4.87
CA PRO A 46 -30.30 -0.26 3.96
C PRO A 46 -29.36 0.93 4.17
N LEU A 47 -28.24 0.68 4.85
CA LEU A 47 -27.13 1.63 5.02
C LEU A 47 -27.48 2.95 5.73
N THR A 48 -28.47 2.98 6.64
CA THR A 48 -28.83 4.21 7.35
C THR A 48 -27.63 4.74 8.15
N PRO A 49 -27.11 5.95 7.84
CA PRO A 49 -26.04 6.55 8.64
C PRO A 49 -26.43 6.72 10.11
N LEU A 50 -25.47 6.56 11.04
CA LEU A 50 -25.72 6.77 12.47
C LEU A 50 -26.37 8.13 12.74
N ILE A 51 -25.79 9.21 12.21
CA ILE A 51 -26.33 10.57 12.42
C ILE A 51 -27.78 10.71 11.93
N VAL A 52 -28.12 10.10 10.80
CA VAL A 52 -29.49 10.12 10.25
C VAL A 52 -30.44 9.28 11.13
N ALA A 53 -29.98 8.11 11.59
CA ALA A 53 -30.75 7.25 12.49
C ALA A 53 -31.09 7.97 13.81
N LEU A 54 -30.12 8.69 14.38
CA LEU A 54 -30.29 9.45 15.61
C LEU A 54 -31.19 10.69 15.43
N ASP A 55 -31.06 11.42 14.32
CA ASP A 55 -31.89 12.61 14.04
C ASP A 55 -33.38 12.26 13.90
N SER A 56 -33.68 11.07 13.39
CA SER A 56 -35.06 10.54 13.29
C SER A 56 -35.63 10.01 14.62
N TRP A 57 -34.89 10.10 15.72
CA TRP A 57 -35.26 9.53 17.02
C TRP A 57 -35.77 10.61 17.98
N ASP A 58 -37.09 10.84 17.95
CA ASP A 58 -37.75 11.88 18.77
C ASP A 58 -37.41 11.76 20.28
N GLU A 59 -37.41 10.54 20.82
CA GLU A 59 -37.08 10.25 22.22
C GLU A 59 -35.62 9.78 22.41
N ALA A 60 -34.68 10.26 21.58
CA ALA A 60 -33.28 9.89 21.70
C ALA A 60 -32.72 10.18 23.11
N PRO A 61 -31.76 9.40 23.61
CA PRO A 61 -31.12 9.67 24.89
C PRO A 61 -30.30 10.98 24.84
N PRO A 62 -30.02 11.62 25.99
CA PRO A 62 -29.21 12.84 26.05
C PRO A 62 -27.87 12.74 25.30
N GLU A 63 -27.21 11.58 25.35
CA GLU A 63 -25.93 11.30 24.70
C GLU A 63 -26.05 11.35 23.17
N ALA A 64 -27.14 10.81 22.60
CA ALA A 64 -27.42 10.91 21.17
C ALA A 64 -27.66 12.37 20.74
N ARG A 65 -28.42 13.14 21.52
CA ARG A 65 -28.62 14.58 21.26
C ARG A 65 -27.31 15.36 21.36
N SER A 66 -26.45 15.00 22.31
CA SER A 66 -25.11 15.58 22.45
C SER A 66 -24.26 15.30 21.22
N LEU A 67 -24.24 14.06 20.74
CA LEU A 67 -23.53 13.69 19.51
C LEU A 67 -24.03 14.46 18.29
N LEU A 68 -25.36 14.57 18.11
CA LEU A 68 -25.95 15.37 17.02
C LEU A 68 -25.52 16.84 17.07
N ALA A 69 -25.54 17.45 18.26
CA ALA A 69 -25.14 18.84 18.44
C ALA A 69 -23.64 19.07 18.15
N VAL A 70 -22.77 18.14 18.58
CA VAL A 70 -21.33 18.20 18.29
C VAL A 70 -21.08 18.06 16.79
N ASN A 71 -21.73 17.09 16.13
CA ASN A 71 -21.61 16.89 14.69
C ASN A 71 -22.07 18.13 13.89
N GLU A 72 -23.22 18.73 14.24
CA GLU A 72 -23.70 19.95 13.57
C GLU A 72 -22.74 21.14 13.73
N ALA A 73 -22.18 21.33 14.93
CA ALA A 73 -21.17 22.34 15.17
C ALA A 73 -19.88 22.08 14.38
N ASN A 74 -19.46 20.82 14.32
CA ASN A 74 -18.28 20.41 13.56
C ASN A 74 -18.44 20.63 12.06
N VAL A 75 -19.58 20.25 11.48
CA VAL A 75 -19.89 20.48 10.05
C VAL A 75 -19.84 21.97 9.73
N SER A 76 -20.48 22.81 10.54
CA SER A 76 -20.50 24.26 10.34
C SER A 76 -19.11 24.88 10.45
N ARG A 77 -18.32 24.46 11.43
CA ARG A 77 -16.96 24.94 11.61
C ARG A 77 -16.04 24.47 10.49
N PHE A 78 -16.13 23.20 10.09
CA PHE A 78 -15.32 22.65 9.01
C PHE A 78 -15.59 23.35 7.68
N ALA A 79 -16.86 23.66 7.38
CA ALA A 79 -17.22 24.47 6.20
C ALA A 79 -16.50 25.83 6.21
N THR A 80 -16.53 26.53 7.35
CA THR A 80 -15.82 27.81 7.52
C THR A 80 -14.32 27.65 7.32
N LEU A 81 -13.72 26.57 7.83
CA LEU A 81 -12.29 26.30 7.66
C LEU A 81 -11.93 26.08 6.19
N ILE A 82 -12.74 25.35 5.43
CA ILE A 82 -12.54 25.14 3.98
C ILE A 82 -12.67 26.46 3.21
N ASP A 83 -13.66 27.29 3.56
CA ASP A 83 -13.87 28.60 2.92
C ASP A 83 -12.70 29.56 3.23
N ASP A 84 -12.21 29.57 4.47
CA ASP A 84 -11.11 30.42 4.93
C ASP A 84 -9.77 30.02 4.28
N THR A 85 -9.50 28.73 4.10
CA THR A 85 -8.27 28.25 3.45
C THR A 85 -8.35 28.29 1.93
N GLY A 86 -9.54 28.11 1.36
CA GLY A 86 -9.77 27.96 -0.07
C GLY A 86 -9.17 26.66 -0.67
N GLU A 87 -8.67 25.76 0.17
CA GLU A 87 -8.07 24.48 -0.23
C GLU A 87 -8.33 23.40 0.82
N TRP A 88 -8.29 22.12 0.40
CA TRP A 88 -8.47 20.99 1.31
C TRP A 88 -7.34 20.98 2.35
N PRO A 89 -7.61 20.67 3.64
CA PRO A 89 -6.59 20.48 4.67
C PRO A 89 -5.76 19.22 4.40
N GLY A 90 -4.88 19.31 3.41
CA GLY A 90 -3.99 18.23 2.98
C GLY A 90 -2.71 18.12 3.80
N LEU A 91 -1.88 17.16 3.44
CA LEU A 91 -0.62 16.77 4.07
C LEU A 91 0.32 17.95 4.32
N ARG A 92 0.46 18.87 3.35
CA ARG A 92 1.29 20.08 3.48
C ARG A 92 0.75 21.06 4.52
N LEU A 93 -0.56 21.20 4.61
CA LEU A 93 -1.20 22.14 5.52
C LEU A 93 -1.24 21.60 6.94
N VAL A 94 -1.61 20.34 7.10
CA VAL A 94 -2.01 19.80 8.41
C VAL A 94 -1.39 18.44 8.75
N GLY A 95 -0.52 17.89 7.91
CA GLY A 95 0.08 16.57 8.15
C GLY A 95 -0.91 15.42 7.93
N ALA A 96 -0.42 14.19 8.10
CA ALA A 96 -1.18 12.98 7.76
C ALA A 96 -2.41 12.78 8.67
N ASP A 97 -2.23 12.91 9.99
CA ASP A 97 -3.33 12.84 10.96
C ASP A 97 -4.34 13.98 10.83
N GLY A 98 -3.87 15.18 10.48
CA GLY A 98 -4.73 16.33 10.22
C GLY A 98 -5.62 16.12 8.99
N THR A 99 -5.09 15.56 7.90
CA THR A 99 -5.91 15.25 6.71
C THR A 99 -6.88 14.11 6.99
N ASP A 100 -6.51 13.14 7.83
CA ASP A 100 -7.41 12.07 8.28
C ASP A 100 -8.57 12.64 9.09
N ALA A 101 -8.28 13.56 10.00
CA ALA A 101 -9.30 14.27 10.78
C ALA A 101 -10.24 15.09 9.88
N ALA A 102 -9.70 15.85 8.90
CA ALA A 102 -10.50 16.61 7.94
C ALA A 102 -11.45 15.70 7.14
N TRP A 103 -10.93 14.58 6.64
CA TRP A 103 -11.74 13.60 5.92
C TRP A 103 -12.82 12.97 6.81
N MET A 104 -12.51 12.64 8.05
CA MET A 104 -13.48 12.04 8.98
C MET A 104 -14.63 13.01 9.28
N LEU A 105 -14.34 14.28 9.52
CA LEU A 105 -15.35 15.34 9.69
C LEU A 105 -16.25 15.46 8.45
N ALA A 106 -15.67 15.39 7.25
CA ALA A 106 -16.44 15.42 6.01
C ALA A 106 -17.33 14.19 5.82
N GLN A 107 -16.83 13.00 6.20
CA GLN A 107 -17.59 11.76 6.15
C GLN A 107 -18.82 11.78 7.05
N HIS A 108 -18.73 12.42 8.21
CA HIS A 108 -19.83 12.47 9.17
C HIS A 108 -20.84 13.60 8.92
N ALA A 109 -20.66 14.41 7.87
CA ALA A 109 -21.58 15.49 7.49
C ALA A 109 -22.90 14.98 6.83
N ASP A 110 -23.53 13.94 7.39
CA ASP A 110 -24.62 13.19 6.73
C ASP A 110 -25.87 14.02 6.47
N ARG A 111 -26.14 15.01 7.33
CA ARG A 111 -27.28 15.95 7.19
C ARG A 111 -27.01 17.06 6.17
N ALA A 112 -25.77 17.23 5.73
CA ALA A 112 -25.32 18.32 4.86
C ALA A 112 -24.78 17.79 3.53
N ASN A 113 -25.48 16.85 2.88
CA ASN A 113 -24.94 16.12 1.73
C ASN A 113 -24.58 17.02 0.53
N GLU A 114 -25.31 18.11 0.28
CA GLU A 114 -24.95 19.07 -0.79
C GLU A 114 -23.66 19.84 -0.47
N LEU A 115 -23.47 20.22 0.80
CA LEU A 115 -22.23 20.82 1.27
C LEU A 115 -21.07 19.82 1.15
N ARG A 116 -21.27 18.57 1.57
CA ARG A 116 -20.28 17.50 1.39
C ARG A 116 -19.91 17.30 -0.09
N ARG A 117 -20.91 17.27 -0.99
CA ARG A 117 -20.71 17.20 -2.44
C ARG A 117 -19.85 18.35 -2.95
N SER A 118 -20.01 19.56 -2.40
CA SER A 118 -19.20 20.72 -2.78
C SER A 118 -17.71 20.59 -2.42
N TRP A 119 -17.35 19.74 -1.45
CA TRP A 119 -15.96 19.48 -1.09
C TRP A 119 -15.25 18.48 -2.01
N ILE A 120 -15.99 17.67 -2.77
CA ILE A 120 -15.42 16.65 -3.66
C ILE A 120 -14.39 17.23 -4.65
N PRO A 121 -14.66 18.34 -5.39
CA PRO A 121 -13.68 18.93 -6.29
C PRO A 121 -12.43 19.48 -5.58
N ILE A 122 -12.59 19.96 -4.35
CA ILE A 122 -11.49 20.51 -3.54
C ILE A 122 -10.57 19.36 -3.09
N LEU A 123 -11.16 18.29 -2.56
CA LEU A 123 -10.44 17.06 -2.19
C LEU A 123 -9.81 16.39 -3.42
N ALA A 124 -10.49 16.35 -4.57
CA ALA A 124 -9.94 15.82 -5.80
C ALA A 124 -8.67 16.56 -6.23
N THR A 125 -8.67 17.89 -6.14
CA THR A 125 -7.47 18.72 -6.40
C THR A 125 -6.32 18.36 -5.44
N ALA A 126 -6.62 18.14 -4.15
CA ALA A 126 -5.60 17.71 -3.19
C ALA A 126 -5.07 16.30 -3.48
N VAL A 127 -5.93 15.36 -3.89
CA VAL A 127 -5.53 14.01 -4.30
C VAL A 127 -4.64 14.05 -5.55
N ASP A 128 -5.02 14.81 -6.57
CA ASP A 128 -4.27 14.96 -7.83
C ASP A 128 -2.88 15.55 -7.60
N THR A 129 -2.77 16.45 -6.62
CA THR A 129 -1.49 17.04 -6.21
C THR A 129 -0.74 16.21 -5.17
N GLY A 130 -1.22 15.00 -4.84
CA GLY A 130 -0.61 14.09 -3.86
C GLY A 130 -0.62 14.61 -2.42
N ASP A 131 -1.49 15.59 -2.12
CA ASP A 131 -1.64 16.24 -0.82
C ASP A 131 -2.78 15.64 0.02
N ALA A 132 -3.59 14.73 -0.54
CA ALA A 132 -4.59 13.95 0.20
C ALA A 132 -4.63 12.48 -0.25
N ASP A 133 -5.15 11.60 0.62
CA ASP A 133 -5.26 10.17 0.33
C ASP A 133 -6.32 9.93 -0.75
N PRO A 134 -6.00 9.29 -1.90
CA PRO A 134 -6.98 9.01 -2.95
C PRO A 134 -8.21 8.22 -2.47
N ARG A 135 -8.07 7.44 -1.40
CA ARG A 135 -9.17 6.66 -0.82
C ARG A 135 -10.12 7.53 0.00
N HIS A 136 -9.65 8.65 0.53
CA HIS A 136 -10.52 9.66 1.13
C HIS A 136 -11.51 10.19 0.10
N LEU A 137 -11.03 10.48 -1.12
CA LEU A 137 -11.89 10.90 -2.22
C LEU A 137 -12.86 9.79 -2.64
N GLY A 138 -12.37 8.56 -2.83
CA GLY A 138 -13.22 7.45 -3.26
C GLY A 138 -14.36 7.16 -2.29
N THR A 139 -14.04 7.09 -0.99
CA THR A 139 -15.03 6.84 0.07
C THR A 139 -16.01 8.00 0.26
N LEU A 140 -15.54 9.26 0.19
CA LEU A 140 -16.41 10.43 0.30
C LEU A 140 -17.35 10.55 -0.91
N THR A 141 -16.84 10.23 -2.11
CA THR A 141 -17.63 10.22 -3.35
C THR A 141 -18.77 9.21 -3.27
N ASP A 142 -18.47 7.97 -2.89
CA ASP A 142 -19.48 6.93 -2.77
C ASP A 142 -20.45 7.20 -1.61
N ARG A 143 -19.99 7.85 -0.53
CA ARG A 143 -20.86 8.31 0.57
C ARG A 143 -21.85 9.39 0.12
N VAL A 144 -21.40 10.37 -0.66
CA VAL A 144 -22.27 11.40 -1.26
C VAL A 144 -23.31 10.75 -2.15
N ALA A 145 -22.87 9.85 -3.03
CA ALA A 145 -23.75 9.12 -3.95
C ALA A 145 -24.80 8.30 -3.17
N ALA A 146 -24.37 7.62 -2.10
CA ALA A 146 -25.26 6.77 -1.34
C ALA A 146 -26.37 7.50 -0.62
N VAL A 147 -26.07 8.63 0.02
CA VAL A 147 -27.09 9.49 0.65
C VAL A 147 -28.06 10.06 -0.40
N ALA A 148 -27.60 10.27 -1.64
CA ALA A 148 -28.43 10.73 -2.75
C ALA A 148 -29.20 9.60 -3.48
N GLY A 149 -28.99 8.33 -3.13
CA GLY A 149 -29.55 7.18 -3.87
C GLY A 149 -28.95 7.01 -5.28
N GLU A 150 -27.77 7.56 -5.52
CA GLU A 150 -27.03 7.49 -6.76
C GLU A 150 -26.13 6.25 -6.81
N ARG A 151 -25.58 5.94 -7.99
CA ARG A 151 -24.69 4.80 -8.18
C ARG A 151 -23.30 5.10 -7.63
N GLN A 152 -22.67 4.08 -7.06
CA GLN A 152 -21.30 4.16 -6.55
C GLN A 152 -20.27 4.18 -7.69
N THR A 153 -19.16 4.86 -7.51
CA THR A 153 -18.03 4.90 -8.45
C THR A 153 -16.97 3.86 -8.10
N TYR A 154 -16.62 3.75 -6.81
CA TYR A 154 -15.53 2.91 -6.31
C TYR A 154 -16.02 1.67 -5.55
N GLY A 155 -17.34 1.55 -5.33
CA GLY A 155 -17.93 0.44 -4.60
C GLY A 155 -17.43 0.38 -3.16
N THR A 156 -17.20 1.52 -2.51
CA THR A 156 -16.70 1.53 -1.12
C THR A 156 -17.79 1.24 -0.11
N ILE A 157 -19.05 1.09 -0.52
CA ILE A 157 -20.17 0.74 0.35
C ILE A 157 -20.71 -0.62 -0.07
N ALA A 158 -20.20 -1.64 0.61
CA ALA A 158 -20.59 -3.04 0.46
C ALA A 158 -21.01 -3.60 1.82
N ILE A 159 -21.75 -4.70 1.80
CA ILE A 159 -22.10 -5.53 2.96
C ILE A 159 -21.70 -6.97 2.68
N LEU A 160 -21.55 -7.78 3.72
CA LEU A 160 -21.37 -9.21 3.56
C LEU A 160 -22.74 -9.88 3.43
N ALA A 161 -23.01 -10.53 2.30
CA ALA A 161 -24.23 -11.32 2.12
C ALA A 161 -24.18 -12.62 2.93
N ALA A 162 -25.34 -13.29 3.05
CA ALA A 162 -25.47 -14.51 3.86
C ALA A 162 -24.62 -15.69 3.35
N ASP A 163 -24.22 -15.67 2.08
CA ASP A 163 -23.31 -16.65 1.46
C ASP A 163 -21.82 -16.32 1.67
N GLY A 164 -21.51 -15.20 2.34
CA GLY A 164 -20.15 -14.74 2.60
C GLY A 164 -19.53 -13.94 1.47
N GLU A 165 -20.29 -13.62 0.41
CA GLU A 165 -19.81 -12.76 -0.67
C GLU A 165 -20.14 -11.28 -0.43
N PRO A 166 -19.29 -10.33 -0.85
CA PRO A 166 -19.63 -8.93 -0.82
C PRO A 166 -20.81 -8.60 -1.75
N GLU A 167 -21.81 -7.90 -1.21
CA GLU A 167 -22.96 -7.37 -1.95
C GLU A 167 -22.95 -5.84 -1.85
N PHE A 168 -23.34 -5.17 -2.94
CA PHE A 168 -23.50 -3.72 -2.95
C PHE A 168 -24.97 -3.36 -2.74
N PRO A 169 -25.36 -2.78 -1.59
CA PRO A 169 -26.75 -2.37 -1.39
C PRO A 169 -27.18 -1.26 -2.36
N LEU A 170 -26.20 -0.52 -2.89
CA LEU A 170 -26.39 0.44 -3.98
C LEU A 170 -25.53 0.03 -5.18
N PRO A 171 -26.09 0.04 -6.41
CA PRO A 171 -25.38 -0.45 -7.58
C PRO A 171 -24.14 0.40 -7.89
N VAL A 172 -23.10 -0.25 -8.38
CA VAL A 172 -21.91 0.41 -8.93
C VAL A 172 -22.21 0.87 -10.36
N ALA A 173 -21.74 2.07 -10.73
CA ALA A 173 -21.98 2.68 -12.02
C ALA A 173 -21.40 1.86 -13.18
N ASP A 174 -20.19 1.31 -12.99
CA ASP A 174 -19.47 0.48 -13.96
C ASP A 174 -18.73 -0.66 -13.24
N ALA A 175 -19.38 -1.81 -13.13
CA ALA A 175 -18.82 -2.99 -12.47
C ALA A 175 -17.65 -3.61 -13.24
N ALA A 176 -17.58 -3.46 -14.57
CA ALA A 176 -16.57 -4.11 -15.40
C ALA A 176 -15.16 -3.57 -15.15
N HIS A 177 -15.03 -2.29 -14.80
CA HIS A 177 -13.75 -1.64 -14.51
C HIS A 177 -13.59 -1.26 -13.03
N LEU A 178 -14.45 -1.78 -12.15
CA LEU A 178 -14.43 -1.45 -10.73
C LEU A 178 -13.07 -1.76 -10.09
N GLU A 179 -12.57 -2.97 -10.29
CA GLU A 179 -11.31 -3.44 -9.72
C GLU A 179 -10.10 -2.62 -10.19
N THR A 180 -10.11 -2.24 -11.47
CA THR A 180 -9.07 -1.35 -12.03
C THR A 180 -9.09 0.02 -11.34
N ARG A 181 -10.27 0.66 -11.24
CA ARG A 181 -10.41 1.96 -10.57
C ARG A 181 -10.04 1.90 -9.10
N ARG A 182 -10.41 0.82 -8.41
CA ARG A 182 -10.06 0.57 -7.01
C ARG A 182 -8.55 0.46 -6.83
N ALA A 183 -7.90 -0.35 -7.65
CA ALA A 183 -6.45 -0.52 -7.61
C ALA A 183 -5.69 0.80 -7.86
N GLU A 184 -6.18 1.67 -8.76
CA GLU A 184 -5.56 2.98 -9.06
C GLU A 184 -5.50 3.91 -7.85
N ILE A 185 -6.55 3.93 -7.03
CA ILE A 185 -6.59 4.73 -5.80
C ILE A 185 -6.05 3.97 -4.58
N GLY A 186 -5.62 2.72 -4.75
CA GLY A 186 -5.07 1.89 -3.70
C GLY A 186 -6.12 1.25 -2.79
N LEU A 187 -7.37 1.12 -3.25
CA LEU A 187 -8.35 0.25 -2.58
C LEU A 187 -8.03 -1.23 -2.86
N PRO A 188 -8.25 -2.14 -1.91
CA PRO A 188 -8.15 -3.57 -2.16
C PRO A 188 -9.22 -4.03 -3.14
N PRO A 189 -9.10 -5.22 -3.74
CA PRO A 189 -10.21 -5.84 -4.43
C PRO A 189 -11.41 -6.03 -3.52
N VAL A 190 -12.62 -6.00 -4.06
CA VAL A 190 -13.87 -6.15 -3.29
C VAL A 190 -13.88 -7.47 -2.52
N SER A 191 -13.42 -8.55 -3.16
CA SER A 191 -13.29 -9.87 -2.53
C SER A 191 -12.34 -9.90 -1.33
N ALA A 192 -11.40 -8.96 -1.25
CA ALA A 192 -10.48 -8.84 -0.12
C ALA A 192 -11.06 -7.99 1.03
N GLU A 193 -12.25 -7.40 0.86
CA GLU A 193 -12.93 -6.64 1.90
C GLU A 193 -13.78 -7.49 2.84
N ALA A 194 -14.12 -8.72 2.45
CA ALA A 194 -15.01 -9.61 3.20
C ALA A 194 -14.68 -9.72 4.72
N PRO A 195 -13.40 -9.83 5.15
CA PRO A 195 -13.06 -9.84 6.58
C PRO A 195 -13.46 -8.54 7.31
N TYR A 196 -13.30 -7.39 6.66
CA TYR A 196 -13.63 -6.09 7.25
C TYR A 196 -15.15 -5.84 7.29
N LEU A 197 -15.86 -6.34 6.28
CA LEU A 197 -17.32 -6.26 6.22
C LEU A 197 -18.00 -7.11 7.30
N ALA A 198 -17.36 -8.20 7.74
CA ALA A 198 -17.89 -9.08 8.78
C ALA A 198 -17.87 -8.45 10.18
N ASP A 199 -16.82 -7.69 10.49
CA ASP A 199 -16.61 -7.10 11.81
C ASP A 199 -17.38 -5.76 11.99
N GLY A 200 -18.00 -5.25 10.92
CA GLY A 200 -18.69 -3.96 10.92
C GLY A 200 -17.74 -2.75 10.97
N ASP A 201 -16.43 -3.00 10.91
CA ASP A 201 -15.39 -2.00 10.83
C ASP A 201 -15.41 -1.33 9.46
N PHE A 202 -16.22 -0.27 9.35
CA PHE A 202 -16.08 0.66 8.25
C PHE A 202 -14.91 1.59 8.55
N ILE A 203 -13.96 1.62 7.62
CA ILE A 203 -12.85 2.56 7.46
C ILE A 203 -11.49 2.04 7.97
N PRO A 204 -10.73 1.32 7.13
CA PRO A 204 -9.29 1.14 7.30
C PRO A 204 -8.46 2.38 6.85
N TYR A 205 -9.10 3.54 6.62
CA TYR A 205 -8.51 4.75 6.04
C TYR A 205 -8.64 6.01 6.92
N GLY A 206 -9.04 5.82 8.18
CA GLY A 206 -9.20 6.84 9.20
C GLY A 206 -7.94 6.95 10.08
N PRO A 207 -8.01 7.65 11.24
CA PRO A 207 -6.85 7.91 12.08
C PRO A 207 -6.18 6.63 12.64
N ASP A 208 -6.91 5.53 12.77
CA ASP A 208 -6.35 4.22 13.11
C ASP A 208 -6.07 3.40 11.84
N ARG A 209 -4.98 3.75 11.16
CA ARG A 209 -4.55 3.09 9.91
C ARG A 209 -4.05 1.66 10.14
N GLY A 210 -3.90 1.17 11.37
CA GLY A 210 -3.40 -0.19 11.65
C GLY A 210 -2.08 -0.55 10.94
N ALA A 211 -1.81 -1.85 10.79
CA ALA A 211 -0.56 -2.35 10.16
C ALA A 211 -0.73 -2.79 8.69
N ASN A 212 -1.90 -2.60 8.08
CA ASN A 212 -2.13 -3.04 6.70
C ASN A 212 -1.37 -2.11 5.72
N PRO A 213 -0.53 -2.64 4.81
CA PRO A 213 0.20 -1.83 3.82
C PRO A 213 -0.67 -0.93 2.98
N ILE A 214 -1.88 -1.39 2.66
CA ILE A 214 -2.84 -0.58 1.93
C ILE A 214 -3.10 0.70 2.73
N ASN A 215 -3.23 0.62 4.05
CA ASN A 215 -3.60 1.73 4.94
C ASN A 215 -2.51 2.80 5.11
N GLN A 216 -1.27 2.55 4.68
CA GLN A 216 -0.14 3.46 4.88
C GLN A 216 -0.07 4.53 3.79
N TRP A 217 -0.88 5.59 3.91
CA TRP A 217 -0.71 6.82 3.13
C TRP A 217 -0.24 7.95 4.06
N PRO A 218 0.70 8.82 3.64
CA PRO A 218 1.43 8.74 2.37
C PRO A 218 2.48 7.61 2.38
N MET A 219 2.60 6.91 1.25
CA MET A 219 3.75 6.01 1.03
C MET A 219 4.94 6.84 0.56
N VAL A 220 6.10 6.59 1.16
CA VAL A 220 7.32 7.36 0.86
C VAL A 220 8.47 6.48 0.39
N VAL A 221 9.20 6.95 -0.61
CA VAL A 221 10.54 6.46 -0.94
C VAL A 221 11.58 7.48 -0.50
N GLU A 222 12.63 7.01 0.18
CA GLU A 222 13.61 7.88 0.81
C GLU A 222 14.93 7.93 0.04
N GLY A 223 15.44 9.14 -0.18
CA GLY A 223 16.74 9.38 -0.80
C GLY A 223 16.70 9.41 -2.33
N HIS A 224 17.50 10.30 -2.93
CA HIS A 224 17.44 10.58 -4.37
C HIS A 224 17.62 9.34 -5.25
N VAL A 225 18.51 8.39 -4.89
CA VAL A 225 18.71 7.16 -5.66
C VAL A 225 17.41 6.34 -5.73
N SER A 226 16.70 6.21 -4.61
CA SER A 226 15.42 5.50 -4.53
C SER A 226 14.34 6.23 -5.33
N VAL A 227 14.28 7.56 -5.22
CA VAL A 227 13.30 8.38 -5.97
C VAL A 227 13.56 8.32 -7.48
N GLU A 228 14.83 8.41 -7.90
CA GLU A 228 15.23 8.24 -9.30
C GLU A 228 14.83 6.87 -9.83
N ALA A 229 15.10 5.80 -9.07
CA ALA A 229 14.73 4.44 -9.46
C ALA A 229 13.20 4.26 -9.57
N ALA A 230 12.42 4.88 -8.67
CA ALA A 230 10.96 4.85 -8.75
C ALA A 230 10.43 5.58 -9.99
N LEU A 231 11.05 6.71 -10.38
CA LEU A 231 10.73 7.43 -11.62
C LEU A 231 11.14 6.64 -12.87
N GLU A 232 12.24 5.89 -12.80
CA GLU A 232 12.80 5.13 -13.92
C GLU A 232 12.02 3.83 -14.16
N GLY A 233 11.76 3.05 -13.11
CA GLY A 233 11.17 1.72 -13.23
C GLY A 233 9.67 1.69 -13.48
N GLU A 234 8.95 2.79 -13.20
CA GLU A 234 7.51 2.95 -13.47
C GLU A 234 6.60 1.86 -12.87
N VAL A 235 7.09 1.04 -11.94
CA VAL A 235 6.28 0.01 -11.27
C VAL A 235 5.22 0.62 -10.33
N ARG A 236 5.31 1.93 -10.08
CA ARG A 236 4.35 2.74 -9.31
C ARG A 236 4.37 4.19 -9.81
N GLN A 237 3.30 4.93 -9.51
CA GLN A 237 3.27 6.37 -9.77
C GLN A 237 4.05 7.12 -8.69
N VAL A 238 4.97 7.99 -9.09
CA VAL A 238 5.53 9.03 -8.21
C VAL A 238 4.64 10.25 -8.33
N ARG A 239 3.88 10.57 -7.28
CA ARG A 239 2.91 11.68 -7.30
C ARG A 239 3.61 13.02 -7.13
N ARG A 240 4.57 13.08 -6.21
CA ARG A 240 5.27 14.31 -5.84
C ARG A 240 6.64 14.01 -5.28
N ILE A 241 7.56 14.97 -5.39
CA ILE A 241 8.88 14.87 -4.79
C ILE A 241 9.06 16.06 -3.87
N TRP A 242 9.50 15.80 -2.64
CA TRP A 242 9.79 16.85 -1.68
C TRP A 242 11.28 16.87 -1.40
N ALA A 243 11.89 18.04 -1.49
CA ALA A 243 13.30 18.23 -1.21
C ALA A 243 13.54 19.47 -0.36
N THR A 244 14.53 19.42 0.54
CA THR A 244 14.92 20.61 1.31
C THR A 244 15.62 21.66 0.45
N ARG A 245 16.34 21.20 -0.58
CA ARG A 245 17.08 22.03 -1.55
C ARG A 245 16.97 21.45 -2.96
N PRO A 246 15.86 21.67 -3.69
CA PRO A 246 15.66 21.12 -5.04
C PRO A 246 16.80 21.43 -6.03
N GLY A 247 17.45 22.59 -5.88
CA GLY A 247 18.56 23.05 -6.73
C GLY A 247 19.93 22.41 -6.45
N ASP A 248 20.05 21.51 -5.48
CA ASP A 248 21.32 20.85 -5.15
C ASP A 248 21.91 20.10 -6.37
N ARG A 249 23.22 20.21 -6.59
CA ARG A 249 23.91 19.59 -7.74
C ARG A 249 23.74 18.09 -7.79
N ARG A 250 23.66 17.42 -6.63
CA ARG A 250 23.46 15.95 -6.55
C ARG A 250 22.11 15.49 -7.07
N PHE A 251 21.12 16.38 -7.18
CA PHE A 251 19.78 16.09 -7.71
C PHE A 251 19.67 16.37 -9.22
N GLY A 252 20.79 16.50 -9.94
CA GLY A 252 20.77 16.77 -11.38
C GLY A 252 19.98 15.74 -12.19
N ARG A 253 20.22 14.44 -11.95
CA ARG A 253 19.51 13.34 -12.60
C ARG A 253 18.05 13.28 -12.16
N LEU A 254 17.80 13.34 -10.85
CA LEU A 254 16.45 13.46 -10.29
C LEU A 254 15.61 14.56 -10.95
N ARG A 255 16.13 15.78 -11.11
CA ARG A 255 15.40 16.88 -11.78
C ARG A 255 15.11 16.59 -13.24
N ALA A 256 16.05 15.96 -13.95
CA ALA A 256 15.85 15.60 -15.35
C ALA A 256 14.73 14.56 -15.49
N LEU A 257 14.77 13.48 -14.69
CA LEU A 257 13.73 12.46 -14.66
C LEU A 257 12.38 13.01 -14.23
N ALA A 258 12.33 13.82 -13.16
CA ALA A 258 11.08 14.43 -12.69
C ALA A 258 10.42 15.28 -13.79
N ARG A 259 11.20 16.07 -14.53
CA ARG A 259 10.69 16.84 -15.68
C ARG A 259 10.19 15.95 -16.82
N GLU A 260 10.92 14.88 -17.13
CA GLU A 260 10.51 13.90 -18.16
C GLU A 260 9.20 13.20 -17.78
N ARG A 261 9.02 12.88 -16.50
CA ARG A 261 7.81 12.23 -15.96
C ARG A 261 6.68 13.20 -15.61
N GLY A 262 6.87 14.51 -15.76
CA GLY A 262 5.88 15.51 -15.36
C GLY A 262 5.64 15.62 -13.85
N VAL A 263 6.59 15.19 -13.02
CA VAL A 263 6.48 15.20 -11.55
C VAL A 263 7.13 16.45 -10.98
N THR A 264 6.42 17.14 -10.08
CA THR A 264 6.92 18.37 -9.44
C THR A 264 7.84 18.06 -8.27
N ILE A 265 8.91 18.87 -8.10
CA ILE A 265 9.80 18.84 -6.94
C ILE A 265 9.56 20.10 -6.11
N ASP A 266 8.89 19.95 -4.96
CA ASP A 266 8.63 21.06 -4.04
C ASP A 266 9.74 21.24 -3.03
N GLN A 267 10.01 22.51 -2.72
CA GLN A 267 10.88 22.85 -1.60
C GLN A 267 10.09 22.82 -0.29
N VAL A 268 10.50 21.98 0.66
CA VAL A 268 9.88 21.88 1.99
C VAL A 268 10.91 21.99 3.10
N ALA A 269 10.44 22.25 4.33
CA ALA A 269 11.28 22.24 5.51
C ALA A 269 11.80 20.82 5.82
N ALA A 270 12.96 20.73 6.49
CA ALA A 270 13.54 19.43 6.84
C ALA A 270 12.62 18.64 7.77
N GLU A 271 11.94 19.35 8.67
CA GLU A 271 11.00 18.82 9.64
C GLU A 271 9.80 18.15 8.97
N THR A 272 9.33 18.67 7.83
CA THR A 272 8.24 18.07 7.05
C THR A 272 8.64 16.74 6.45
N ILE A 273 9.89 16.61 5.99
CA ILE A 273 10.43 15.33 5.51
C ILE A 273 10.63 14.36 6.67
N ASN A 274 11.16 14.84 7.80
CA ASN A 274 11.42 14.01 8.98
C ASN A 274 10.15 13.41 9.60
N GLU A 275 9.00 14.07 9.44
CA GLU A 275 7.70 13.54 9.87
C GLU A 275 7.26 12.30 9.08
N LEU A 276 7.70 12.17 7.83
CA LEU A 276 7.31 11.05 6.95
C LEU A 276 8.41 10.00 6.80
N ALA A 277 9.68 10.39 6.94
CA ALA A 277 10.80 9.48 6.76
C ALA A 277 11.00 8.56 7.98
N SER A 278 11.31 7.29 7.72
CA SER A 278 11.59 6.27 8.73
C SER A 278 13.01 6.38 9.34
N GLY A 279 13.63 7.57 9.32
CA GLY A 279 14.99 7.80 9.80
C GLY A 279 15.59 9.12 9.30
N ARG A 280 16.93 9.26 9.35
CA ARG A 280 17.66 10.49 8.94
C ARG A 280 18.51 10.32 7.67
N SER A 281 18.46 9.17 7.02
CA SER A 281 19.29 8.82 5.86
C SER A 281 18.67 9.19 4.50
N HIS A 282 17.50 9.85 4.49
CA HIS A 282 16.81 10.33 3.29
C HIS A 282 17.57 11.45 2.54
N GLY A 283 18.62 12.03 3.12
CA GLY A 283 19.48 13.01 2.44
C GLY A 283 18.78 14.31 2.04
N GLY A 284 17.63 14.61 2.67
CA GLY A 284 16.82 15.80 2.39
C GLY A 284 15.90 15.68 1.16
N VAL A 285 15.58 14.46 0.71
CA VAL A 285 14.63 14.24 -0.38
C VAL A 285 13.81 12.96 -0.17
N ILE A 286 12.51 13.05 -0.46
CA ILE A 286 11.58 11.91 -0.49
C ILE A 286 10.68 12.00 -1.72
N GLY A 287 10.19 10.85 -2.18
CA GLY A 287 9.14 10.76 -3.18
C GLY A 287 7.85 10.26 -2.52
N LEU A 288 6.74 10.96 -2.74
CA LEU A 288 5.40 10.48 -2.39
C LEU A 288 4.91 9.58 -3.52
N VAL A 289 4.61 8.33 -3.21
CA VAL A 289 4.32 7.31 -4.23
C VAL A 289 2.96 6.65 -4.04
N ALA A 290 2.44 6.08 -5.12
CA ALA A 290 1.33 5.16 -5.09
C ALA A 290 1.79 3.74 -4.69
N PRO A 291 0.85 2.86 -4.32
CA PRO A 291 1.12 1.44 -4.22
C PRO A 291 1.73 0.89 -5.50
N ARG A 292 2.58 -0.14 -5.37
CA ARG A 292 3.15 -0.84 -6.52
C ARG A 292 2.07 -1.56 -7.31
N ARG A 293 2.11 -1.42 -8.64
CA ARG A 293 1.32 -2.23 -9.56
C ARG A 293 1.75 -3.69 -9.41
N GLN A 294 0.83 -4.52 -8.93
CA GLN A 294 1.07 -5.96 -8.79
C GLN A 294 1.03 -6.60 -10.17
N GLN A 295 1.95 -7.53 -10.41
CA GLN A 295 2.07 -8.26 -11.66
C GLN A 295 1.97 -9.76 -11.36
N SER A 296 1.16 -10.47 -12.16
CA SER A 296 1.07 -11.92 -12.08
C SER A 296 2.29 -12.57 -12.73
N ILE A 297 2.62 -13.80 -12.32
CA ILE A 297 3.69 -14.58 -12.96
C ILE A 297 3.45 -14.77 -14.46
N GLY A 298 2.19 -14.95 -14.87
CA GLY A 298 1.84 -15.09 -16.29
C GLY A 298 2.23 -13.84 -17.10
N THR A 299 1.91 -12.65 -16.58
CA THR A 299 2.27 -11.38 -17.24
C THR A 299 3.80 -11.21 -17.29
N LEU A 300 4.49 -11.49 -16.19
CA LEU A 300 5.95 -11.41 -16.11
C LEU A 300 6.63 -12.29 -17.17
N LEU A 301 6.16 -13.53 -17.34
CA LEU A 301 6.70 -14.47 -18.32
C LEU A 301 6.46 -14.06 -19.78
N THR A 302 5.54 -13.12 -20.05
CA THR A 302 5.40 -12.54 -21.41
C THR A 302 6.38 -11.41 -21.69
N GLU A 303 6.89 -10.76 -20.64
CA GLU A 303 7.86 -9.67 -20.74
C GLU A 303 9.30 -10.21 -20.82
N VAL A 304 9.57 -11.32 -20.11
CA VAL A 304 10.87 -11.99 -20.14
C VAL A 304 10.90 -13.14 -21.14
N GLY A 305 12.10 -13.53 -21.59
CA GLY A 305 12.27 -14.57 -22.61
C GLY A 305 12.43 -15.97 -21.99
N ALA A 306 12.23 -17.01 -22.80
CA ALA A 306 12.42 -18.41 -22.37
C ALA A 306 13.86 -18.75 -21.93
N ARG A 307 14.85 -17.92 -22.25
CA ARG A 307 16.26 -18.07 -21.80
C ARG A 307 16.62 -17.21 -20.58
N SER A 308 15.65 -16.53 -19.98
CA SER A 308 15.87 -15.65 -18.84
C SER A 308 16.28 -16.39 -17.57
N LEU A 309 16.95 -15.68 -16.68
CA LEU A 309 17.22 -16.07 -15.31
C LEU A 309 16.20 -15.41 -14.40
N ILE A 310 15.32 -16.23 -13.80
CA ILE A 310 14.32 -15.79 -12.84
C ILE A 310 14.73 -16.33 -11.47
N ILE A 311 14.83 -15.45 -10.48
CA ILE A 311 15.09 -15.85 -9.09
C ILE A 311 13.84 -15.62 -8.24
N MET A 312 13.45 -16.64 -7.49
CA MET A 312 12.45 -16.52 -6.44
C MET A 312 13.13 -16.44 -5.08
N LEU A 313 12.78 -15.40 -4.32
CA LEU A 313 13.19 -15.25 -2.92
C LEU A 313 12.00 -15.57 -2.03
N ASP A 314 12.04 -16.70 -1.32
CA ASP A 314 10.96 -17.13 -0.43
C ASP A 314 11.44 -17.36 1.00
N GLY A 315 10.87 -16.62 1.95
CA GLY A 315 11.17 -16.78 3.37
C GLY A 315 12.19 -15.80 3.95
N ILE A 316 12.62 -14.78 3.21
CA ILE A 316 13.38 -13.65 3.79
C ILE A 316 12.42 -12.81 4.62
N GLU A 317 12.60 -12.78 5.94
CA GLU A 317 11.68 -12.11 6.86
C GLU A 317 12.02 -10.62 7.09
N ASP A 318 13.31 -10.30 7.10
CA ASP A 318 13.81 -8.93 7.33
C ASP A 318 13.86 -8.11 6.01
N PRO A 319 13.26 -6.90 5.97
CA PRO A 319 13.22 -6.08 4.76
C PRO A 319 14.58 -5.55 4.32
N PHE A 320 15.53 -5.36 5.24
CA PHE A 320 16.86 -4.90 4.88
C PHE A 320 17.63 -6.01 4.15
N ASN A 321 17.59 -7.24 4.66
CA ASN A 321 18.18 -8.42 4.01
C ASN A 321 17.53 -8.69 2.64
N PHE A 322 16.20 -8.54 2.54
CA PHE A 322 15.51 -8.65 1.25
C PHE A 322 16.02 -7.61 0.25
N GLY A 323 16.12 -6.34 0.65
CA GLY A 323 16.66 -5.29 -0.22
C GLY A 323 18.11 -5.55 -0.65
N GLN A 324 18.97 -6.06 0.23
CA GLN A 324 20.34 -6.46 -0.12
C GLN A 324 20.37 -7.61 -1.14
N ALA A 325 19.51 -8.61 -0.97
CA ALA A 325 19.36 -9.71 -1.92
C ALA A 325 18.94 -9.19 -3.30
N VAL A 326 17.92 -8.33 -3.35
CA VAL A 326 17.41 -7.72 -4.59
C VAL A 326 18.49 -6.91 -5.30
N ARG A 327 19.27 -6.11 -4.55
CA ARG A 327 20.43 -5.38 -5.11
C ARG A 327 21.43 -6.30 -5.77
N ALA A 328 21.79 -7.39 -5.08
CA ALA A 328 22.80 -8.32 -5.56
C ALA A 328 22.34 -9.02 -6.84
N ILE A 329 21.10 -9.52 -6.89
CA ILE A 329 20.58 -10.21 -8.07
C ILE A 329 20.37 -9.26 -9.25
N TYR A 330 19.91 -8.03 -9.01
CA TYR A 330 19.79 -7.01 -10.05
C TYR A 330 21.17 -6.67 -10.63
N ALA A 331 22.17 -6.44 -9.76
CA ALA A 331 23.54 -6.18 -10.19
C ALA A 331 24.19 -7.38 -10.92
N ALA A 332 23.74 -8.60 -10.62
CA ALA A 332 24.16 -9.81 -11.30
C ALA A 332 23.49 -10.00 -12.68
N GLY A 333 22.52 -9.16 -13.06
CA GLY A 333 21.79 -9.28 -14.33
C GLY A 333 20.72 -10.37 -14.32
N VAL A 334 20.11 -10.63 -13.16
CA VAL A 334 18.89 -11.44 -13.07
C VAL A 334 17.74 -10.68 -13.75
N ASP A 335 17.03 -11.36 -14.64
CA ASP A 335 16.03 -10.74 -15.51
C ASP A 335 14.72 -10.44 -14.77
N ALA A 336 14.33 -11.29 -13.82
CA ALA A 336 13.13 -11.07 -13.02
C ALA A 336 13.19 -11.70 -11.62
N LEU A 337 12.39 -11.13 -10.73
CA LEU A 337 12.19 -11.54 -9.36
C LEU A 337 10.78 -12.12 -9.17
N VAL A 338 10.68 -13.19 -8.39
CA VAL A 338 9.39 -13.72 -7.90
C VAL A 338 9.38 -13.71 -6.37
N VAL A 339 8.26 -13.28 -5.78
CA VAL A 339 8.06 -13.26 -4.33
C VAL A 339 6.67 -13.78 -3.97
N ARG A 340 6.47 -14.20 -2.73
CA ARG A 340 5.14 -14.60 -2.21
C ARG A 340 4.43 -13.54 -1.39
N ARG A 341 5.09 -12.40 -1.15
CA ARG A 341 4.52 -11.31 -0.36
C ARG A 341 4.92 -9.96 -0.91
N SER A 342 4.04 -9.00 -0.68
CA SER A 342 4.29 -7.58 -0.86
C SER A 342 5.19 -7.04 0.25
N TRP A 343 6.02 -6.05 -0.10
CA TRP A 343 6.89 -5.33 0.83
C TRP A 343 6.51 -3.85 0.96
N GLU A 344 5.27 -3.50 0.62
CA GLU A 344 4.79 -2.11 0.60
C GLU A 344 4.89 -1.42 1.97
N THR A 345 4.65 -2.11 3.09
CA THR A 345 4.82 -1.55 4.46
C THR A 345 6.27 -1.21 4.81
N ALA A 346 7.23 -1.78 4.08
CA ALA A 346 8.65 -1.64 4.34
C ALA A 346 9.39 -1.00 3.15
N ILE A 347 8.65 -0.30 2.27
CA ILE A 347 9.16 0.26 1.02
C ILE A 347 10.40 1.14 1.24
N SER A 348 10.41 2.02 2.25
CA SER A 348 11.57 2.87 2.57
C SER A 348 12.82 2.05 2.87
N THR A 349 12.67 0.95 3.62
CA THR A 349 13.80 0.07 3.97
C THR A 349 14.27 -0.72 2.76
N VAL A 350 13.35 -1.31 2.00
CA VAL A 350 13.66 -2.15 0.84
C VAL A 350 14.30 -1.34 -0.29
N THR A 351 13.73 -0.18 -0.65
CA THR A 351 14.27 0.69 -1.70
C THR A 351 15.66 1.22 -1.33
N ARG A 352 15.86 1.63 -0.07
CA ARG A 352 17.17 2.10 0.41
C ARG A 352 18.21 0.99 0.45
N ALA A 353 17.88 -0.17 1.02
CA ALA A 353 18.79 -1.30 1.09
C ALA A 353 19.16 -1.82 -0.31
N SER A 354 18.18 -1.80 -1.24
CA SER A 354 18.39 -2.23 -2.61
C SER A 354 19.07 -1.19 -3.51
N ALA A 355 19.29 0.03 -3.02
CA ALA A 355 19.71 1.18 -3.82
C ALA A 355 18.79 1.41 -5.04
N GLY A 356 17.48 1.25 -4.85
CA GLY A 356 16.46 1.42 -5.88
C GLY A 356 16.24 0.20 -6.79
N ALA A 357 17.07 -0.84 -6.72
CA ALA A 357 16.94 -2.01 -7.58
C ALA A 357 15.57 -2.70 -7.47
N SER A 358 14.91 -2.62 -6.31
CA SER A 358 13.54 -3.13 -6.14
C SER A 358 12.51 -2.45 -7.03
N GLU A 359 12.74 -1.20 -7.43
CA GLU A 359 11.86 -0.45 -8.34
C GLU A 359 12.17 -0.74 -9.81
N LEU A 360 13.35 -1.27 -10.11
CA LEU A 360 13.85 -1.49 -11.48
C LEU A 360 13.67 -2.94 -11.97
N ILE A 361 13.78 -3.93 -11.06
CA ILE A 361 13.67 -5.34 -11.44
C ILE A 361 12.19 -5.74 -11.66
N PRO A 362 11.83 -6.31 -12.83
CA PRO A 362 10.51 -6.90 -13.06
C PRO A 362 10.19 -7.91 -11.96
N THR A 363 9.02 -7.79 -11.34
CA THR A 363 8.69 -8.57 -10.14
C THR A 363 7.25 -9.06 -10.18
N ALA A 364 7.07 -10.38 -10.05
CA ALA A 364 5.75 -10.99 -9.87
C ALA A 364 5.51 -11.45 -8.43
N VAL A 365 4.24 -11.42 -8.02
CA VAL A 365 3.78 -12.01 -6.76
C VAL A 365 2.96 -13.27 -7.06
N THR A 366 3.28 -14.37 -6.37
CA THR A 366 2.57 -15.66 -6.52
C THR A 366 2.11 -16.20 -5.18
N ALA A 367 1.12 -17.09 -5.17
CA ALA A 367 0.62 -17.68 -3.93
C ALA A 367 1.59 -18.72 -3.37
N SER A 368 2.25 -19.46 -4.26
CA SER A 368 3.23 -20.51 -3.92
C SER A 368 4.43 -20.52 -4.85
N ALA A 369 5.49 -21.22 -4.43
CA ALA A 369 6.65 -21.46 -5.28
C ALA A 369 6.31 -22.48 -6.38
N GLU A 370 5.48 -23.47 -6.07
CA GLU A 370 5.02 -24.51 -6.99
C GLU A 370 4.27 -23.90 -8.19
N GLU A 371 3.37 -22.94 -7.95
CA GLU A 371 2.66 -22.21 -9.00
C GLU A 371 3.62 -21.48 -9.95
N ALA A 372 4.62 -20.78 -9.39
CA ALA A 372 5.62 -20.06 -10.16
C ALA A 372 6.48 -21.01 -11.02
N ALA A 373 6.92 -22.12 -10.42
CA ALA A 373 7.72 -23.12 -11.11
C ALA A 373 6.94 -23.81 -12.24
N GLU A 374 5.66 -24.13 -12.05
CA GLU A 374 4.83 -24.71 -13.10
C GLU A 374 4.63 -23.73 -14.27
N ALA A 375 4.43 -22.44 -13.98
CA ALA A 375 4.36 -21.41 -15.01
C ALA A 375 5.67 -21.32 -15.82
N CYS A 376 6.82 -21.31 -15.16
CA CYS A 376 8.13 -21.26 -15.82
C CYS A 376 8.41 -22.55 -16.62
N ARG A 377 8.03 -23.72 -16.10
CA ARG A 377 8.20 -25.01 -16.79
C ARG A 377 7.41 -25.07 -18.09
N ARG A 378 6.21 -24.48 -18.13
CA ARG A 378 5.41 -24.35 -19.36
C ARG A 378 6.10 -23.51 -20.45
N LEU A 379 7.00 -22.60 -20.06
CA LEU A 379 7.84 -21.83 -20.98
C LEU A 379 9.13 -22.58 -21.39
N GLY A 380 9.30 -23.82 -20.93
CA GLY A 380 10.50 -24.64 -21.20
C GLY A 380 11.70 -24.30 -20.33
N MET A 381 11.52 -23.54 -19.24
CA MET A 381 12.61 -23.23 -18.32
C MET A 381 12.90 -24.41 -17.39
N ARG A 382 14.17 -24.56 -17.03
CA ARG A 382 14.63 -25.52 -16.02
C ARG A 382 14.32 -24.99 -14.62
N ILE A 383 13.86 -25.86 -13.74
CA ILE A 383 13.50 -25.53 -12.36
C ILE A 383 14.63 -25.98 -11.42
N ALA A 384 15.20 -25.04 -10.68
CA ALA A 384 16.27 -25.30 -9.72
C ALA A 384 15.93 -24.74 -8.34
N CYS A 385 16.56 -25.30 -7.30
CA CYS A 385 16.51 -24.76 -5.95
C CYS A 385 17.88 -24.81 -5.26
N ALA A 386 18.11 -23.84 -4.39
CA ALA A 386 19.29 -23.79 -3.52
C ALA A 386 19.01 -24.55 -2.21
N VAL A 387 19.79 -25.60 -1.95
CA VAL A 387 19.67 -26.45 -0.76
C VAL A 387 21.04 -26.83 -0.21
N ALA A 388 21.09 -27.22 1.06
CA ALA A 388 22.31 -27.63 1.76
C ALA A 388 22.45 -29.17 1.89
N THR A 389 21.83 -29.94 0.99
CA THR A 389 21.87 -31.42 1.04
C THR A 389 23.08 -31.99 0.28
N ASP A 390 23.60 -33.12 0.74
CA ASP A 390 24.80 -33.75 0.15
C ASP A 390 24.59 -34.25 -1.29
N ASP A 391 23.34 -34.56 -1.65
CA ASP A 391 22.94 -35.01 -2.98
C ASP A 391 22.76 -33.85 -3.98
N ALA A 392 22.90 -32.60 -3.53
CA ALA A 392 22.86 -31.42 -4.39
C ALA A 392 24.19 -31.22 -5.13
N ILE A 393 24.08 -30.76 -6.38
CA ILE A 393 25.21 -30.47 -7.25
C ILE A 393 25.87 -29.19 -6.75
N GLU A 394 27.20 -29.20 -6.68
CA GLU A 394 27.96 -28.00 -6.35
C GLU A 394 27.68 -26.89 -7.38
N LEU A 395 27.42 -25.67 -6.90
CA LEU A 395 27.09 -24.50 -7.74
C LEU A 395 28.11 -24.30 -8.88
N SER A 396 29.40 -24.46 -8.59
CA SER A 396 30.51 -24.35 -9.55
C SER A 396 30.50 -25.39 -10.68
N LYS A 397 29.75 -26.49 -10.51
CA LYS A 397 29.62 -27.61 -11.45
C LYS A 397 28.25 -27.66 -12.12
N THR A 398 27.36 -26.72 -11.80
CA THR A 398 26.01 -26.66 -12.34
C THR A 398 25.98 -25.74 -13.55
N ASP A 399 25.32 -26.16 -14.62
CA ASP A 399 25.04 -25.31 -15.79
C ASP A 399 23.84 -24.38 -15.51
N LEU A 400 24.11 -23.07 -15.52
CA LEU A 400 23.16 -22.00 -15.26
C LEU A 400 22.89 -21.13 -16.52
N THR A 401 23.29 -21.60 -17.71
CA THR A 401 23.32 -20.80 -18.94
C THR A 401 21.99 -20.76 -19.70
N ASP A 402 21.17 -21.80 -19.60
CA ASP A 402 19.83 -21.89 -20.22
C ASP A 402 18.75 -21.19 -19.40
N GLY A 403 17.52 -21.14 -19.92
CA GLY A 403 16.36 -20.62 -19.17
C GLY A 403 16.21 -21.29 -17.82
N LEU A 404 16.29 -20.49 -16.74
CA LEU A 404 16.38 -21.01 -15.39
C LEU A 404 15.46 -20.25 -14.44
N PHE A 405 14.62 -21.01 -13.73
CA PHE A 405 13.96 -20.55 -12.52
C PHE A 405 14.70 -21.10 -11.31
N MET A 406 15.19 -20.22 -10.43
CA MET A 406 15.96 -20.59 -9.24
C MET A 406 15.25 -20.14 -7.97
N LEU A 407 14.86 -21.10 -7.13
CA LEU A 407 14.29 -20.83 -5.81
C LEU A 407 15.38 -20.77 -4.73
N ILE A 408 15.39 -19.69 -3.96
CA ILE A 408 16.24 -19.49 -2.79
C ILE A 408 15.36 -19.33 -1.56
N GLY A 409 15.48 -20.29 -0.63
CA GLY A 409 14.75 -20.30 0.64
C GLY A 409 15.35 -19.38 1.70
N GLY A 410 14.52 -18.94 2.64
CA GLY A 410 14.89 -18.11 3.78
C GLY A 410 15.58 -18.88 4.91
N GLU A 411 16.18 -18.15 5.85
CA GLU A 411 17.12 -18.75 6.83
C GLU A 411 16.49 -19.78 7.77
N ARG A 412 15.19 -19.68 8.07
CA ARG A 412 14.53 -20.60 9.03
C ARG A 412 13.93 -21.83 8.37
N ARG A 413 13.25 -21.63 7.24
CA ARG A 413 12.40 -22.65 6.62
C ARG A 413 13.08 -23.34 5.45
N GLY A 414 14.10 -22.72 4.86
CA GLY A 414 14.73 -23.19 3.63
C GLY A 414 13.71 -23.36 2.51
N VAL A 415 13.98 -24.30 1.61
CA VAL A 415 13.07 -24.71 0.54
C VAL A 415 12.18 -25.85 1.04
N THR A 416 10.88 -25.81 0.72
CA THR A 416 9.94 -26.87 1.12
C THR A 416 10.33 -28.21 0.50
N ARG A 417 10.13 -29.30 1.24
CA ARG A 417 10.45 -30.65 0.76
C ARG A 417 9.72 -30.99 -0.55
N SER A 418 8.45 -30.60 -0.67
CA SER A 418 7.65 -30.75 -1.90
C SER A 418 8.35 -30.12 -3.09
N PHE A 419 8.88 -28.90 -2.93
CA PHE A 419 9.56 -28.19 -4.00
C PHE A 419 10.90 -28.84 -4.36
N VAL A 420 11.66 -29.32 -3.36
CA VAL A 420 12.93 -30.03 -3.59
C VAL A 420 12.72 -31.29 -4.42
N GLU A 421 11.65 -32.04 -4.17
CA GLU A 421 11.33 -33.30 -4.88
C GLU A 421 10.93 -33.08 -6.35
N GLN A 422 10.35 -31.93 -6.69
CA GLN A 422 9.95 -31.59 -8.06
C GLN A 422 10.97 -30.76 -8.85
N ALA A 423 12.07 -30.33 -8.23
CA ALA A 423 13.09 -29.51 -8.88
C ALA A 423 13.94 -30.37 -9.83
N ASP A 424 14.19 -29.86 -11.04
CA ASP A 424 15.07 -30.53 -12.02
C ASP A 424 16.54 -30.51 -11.55
N VAL A 425 16.89 -29.52 -10.73
CA VAL A 425 18.25 -29.34 -10.18
C VAL A 425 18.21 -28.90 -8.74
N ARG A 426 19.04 -29.55 -7.93
CA ARG A 426 19.34 -29.13 -6.57
C ARG A 426 20.77 -28.63 -6.54
N VAL A 427 20.95 -27.38 -6.11
CA VAL A 427 22.25 -26.70 -6.14
C VAL A 427 22.67 -26.37 -4.72
N ARG A 428 23.93 -26.64 -4.38
CA ARG A 428 24.54 -26.25 -3.09
C ARG A 428 25.74 -25.34 -3.29
N ILE A 429 25.91 -24.39 -2.37
CA ILE A 429 27.13 -23.59 -2.28
C ILE A 429 28.20 -24.43 -1.58
N GLY A 430 29.38 -24.54 -2.19
CA GLY A 430 30.52 -25.24 -1.58
C GLY A 430 31.13 -24.43 -0.45
N TYR A 431 31.19 -24.99 0.76
CA TYR A 431 31.87 -24.39 1.90
C TYR A 431 33.28 -24.94 2.05
N GLY A 432 34.26 -24.05 2.28
CA GLY A 432 35.67 -24.43 2.48
C GLY A 432 36.00 -24.92 3.89
N ARG A 433 35.01 -25.06 4.78
CA ARG A 433 35.17 -25.53 6.17
C ARG A 433 34.12 -26.58 6.46
N ASP A 434 34.51 -27.67 7.11
CA ASP A 434 33.62 -28.79 7.45
C ASP A 434 32.46 -28.40 8.38
N ARG A 435 32.64 -27.34 9.19
CA ARG A 435 31.63 -26.84 10.13
C ARG A 435 31.31 -25.36 9.86
N ALA A 436 31.05 -25.02 8.60
CA ALA A 436 30.61 -23.68 8.23
C ALA A 436 29.14 -23.44 8.63
N PRO A 437 28.81 -22.27 9.21
CA PRO A 437 27.42 -21.88 9.38
C PRO A 437 26.76 -21.67 8.00
N GLU A 438 25.47 -21.98 7.90
CA GLU A 438 24.72 -21.73 6.68
C GLU A 438 24.66 -20.24 6.36
N LEU A 439 24.86 -19.92 5.07
CA LEU A 439 24.75 -18.56 4.58
C LEU A 439 23.30 -18.10 4.58
N GLY A 440 23.09 -16.84 4.98
CA GLY A 440 21.80 -16.19 4.84
C GLY A 440 21.37 -16.08 3.37
N ALA A 441 20.06 -16.00 3.15
CA ALA A 441 19.46 -16.02 1.82
C ALA A 441 19.98 -14.90 0.90
N ALA A 442 20.24 -13.70 1.45
CA ALA A 442 20.80 -12.59 0.68
C ALA A 442 22.21 -12.87 0.15
N THR A 443 23.07 -13.47 0.98
CA THR A 443 24.42 -13.87 0.57
C THR A 443 24.37 -15.01 -0.45
N SER A 444 23.49 -15.99 -0.24
CA SER A 444 23.28 -17.08 -1.19
C SER A 444 22.79 -16.57 -2.55
N ALA A 445 21.85 -15.61 -2.57
CA ALA A 445 21.37 -14.96 -3.78
C ALA A 445 22.48 -14.22 -4.53
N ALA A 446 23.36 -13.52 -3.81
CA ALA A 446 24.52 -12.88 -4.41
C ALA A 446 25.47 -13.90 -5.05
N ILE A 447 25.84 -14.97 -4.33
CA ILE A 447 26.77 -15.99 -4.84
C ILE A 447 26.19 -16.69 -6.08
N ILE A 448 24.92 -17.12 -6.01
CA ILE A 448 24.26 -17.80 -7.12
C ILE A 448 24.10 -16.87 -8.33
N GLY A 449 23.66 -15.62 -8.10
CA GLY A 449 23.49 -14.63 -9.17
C GLY A 449 24.80 -14.33 -9.90
N PHE A 450 25.88 -14.05 -9.17
CA PHE A 450 27.17 -13.72 -9.80
C PHE A 450 27.84 -14.93 -10.46
N GLU A 451 27.59 -16.15 -10.00
CA GLU A 451 28.03 -17.36 -10.71
C GLU A 451 27.25 -17.52 -12.02
N ALA A 452 25.93 -17.32 -12.02
CA ALA A 452 25.13 -17.35 -13.24
C ALA A 452 25.60 -16.26 -14.24
N LEU A 453 25.90 -15.05 -13.75
CA LEU A 453 26.48 -13.98 -14.57
C LEU A 453 27.81 -14.42 -15.21
N ARG A 454 28.71 -15.02 -14.43
CA ARG A 454 30.01 -15.51 -14.90
C ARG A 454 29.83 -16.52 -16.03
N GLN A 455 28.93 -17.48 -15.86
CA GLN A 455 28.67 -18.50 -16.88
C GLN A 455 28.01 -17.91 -18.12
N ARG A 456 26.97 -17.09 -17.96
CA ARG A 456 26.20 -16.49 -19.06
C ARG A 456 27.02 -15.52 -19.92
N ARG A 457 27.98 -14.78 -19.33
CA ARG A 457 28.92 -13.95 -20.10
C ARG A 457 29.86 -14.77 -21.00
N GLY A 458 30.14 -16.02 -20.65
CA GLY A 458 30.99 -16.91 -21.43
C GLY A 458 30.29 -17.59 -22.61
N VAL A 459 28.97 -17.40 -22.75
CA VAL A 459 28.13 -17.98 -23.83
C VAL A 459 27.82 -16.95 -24.93
N GLY A 460 28.49 -15.79 -24.90
CA GLY A 460 28.37 -14.70 -25.87
C GLY A 460 29.11 -14.94 -27.18
#